data_AF-A0A1I0ND27-F1
#
_entry.id   AF-A0A1I0ND27-F1
#
_cell.length_a   1.000
_cell.length_b   1.000
_cell.length_c   1.000
_cell.angle_alpha   90.00
_cell.angle_beta   90.00
_cell.angle_gamma   90.00
#
_symmetry.space_group_name_H-M   'P 1'
#
loop_
_entity.id
_entity.type
_entity.pdbx_description
1 polymer ?
#
loop_
_entity_poly.entity_id
_entity_poly.type
_entity_poly.pdbx_seq_one_letter_code
_entity_poly.pdbx_strand_id
1 'polypeptide(L)'
;MNKTFKEVLLYTLIPLGIFLLICLTGDEGILGAGILLLLLVAVYFILGLVLLVANNAHLGKVLLLSSGIILLVGLSTCGMMMNGMNFH
;
A
#
# COMPACT_ATOMS: atom_id res chain seq x y z
N MET A 1 6.24 20.15 -10.70
CA MET A 1 5.77 19.00 -9.90
C MET A 1 6.99 18.27 -9.34
N ASN A 2 7.11 18.12 -8.03
CA ASN A 2 8.32 17.62 -7.36
C ASN A 2 8.58 16.15 -7.75
N LYS A 3 9.80 15.79 -8.20
CA LYS A 3 10.14 14.42 -8.67
C LYS A 3 9.78 13.34 -7.65
N THR A 4 10.05 13.62 -6.38
CA THR A 4 9.72 12.78 -5.23
C THR A 4 8.23 12.46 -5.15
N PHE A 5 7.36 13.44 -5.43
CA PHE A 5 5.91 13.24 -5.36
C PHE A 5 5.41 12.34 -6.49
N LYS A 6 6.00 12.49 -7.69
CA LYS A 6 5.69 11.64 -8.84
C LYS A 6 6.13 10.20 -8.60
N GLU A 7 7.30 9.99 -8.00
CA GLU A 7 7.81 8.66 -7.64
C GLU A 7 6.96 8.01 -6.55
N VAL A 8 6.64 8.72 -5.46
CA VAL A 8 5.73 8.21 -4.42
C VAL A 8 4.41 7.77 -5.03
N LEU A 9 3.81 8.62 -5.87
CA LEU A 9 2.52 8.30 -6.51
C LEU A 9 2.62 7.07 -7.41
N LEU A 10 3.71 6.91 -8.15
CA LEU A 10 3.89 5.79 -9.06
C LEU A 10 4.12 4.47 -8.29
N TYR A 11 4.92 4.52 -7.22
CA TYR A 11 5.16 3.37 -6.34
C TYR A 11 3.95 2.99 -5.49
N THR A 12 3.01 3.90 -5.23
CA THR A 12 1.74 3.57 -4.56
C THR A 12 0.66 3.10 -5.52
N LEU A 13 0.53 3.74 -6.69
CA LEU A 13 -0.55 3.49 -7.63
C LEU A 13 -0.44 2.11 -8.31
N ILE A 14 0.78 1.65 -8.61
CA ILE A 14 1.01 0.33 -9.21
C ILE A 14 0.47 -0.80 -8.31
N PRO A 15 0.92 -0.94 -7.04
CA PRO A 15 0.43 -2.00 -6.18
C PRO A 15 -1.07 -1.84 -5.90
N LEU A 16 -1.56 -0.61 -5.67
CA LEU A 16 -3.00 -0.37 -5.49
C LEU A 16 -3.85 -0.81 -6.69
N GLY A 17 -3.39 -0.54 -7.91
CA GLY A 17 -4.07 -0.96 -9.13
C GLY A 17 -4.12 -2.49 -9.27
N ILE A 18 -3.02 -3.18 -8.95
CA ILE A 18 -2.97 -4.65 -8.96
C ILE A 18 -3.91 -5.23 -7.89
N PHE A 19 -3.91 -4.67 -6.68
CA PHE A 19 -4.80 -5.12 -5.61
C PHE A 19 -6.28 -4.91 -5.94
N LEU A 20 -6.64 -3.80 -6.56
CA LEU A 20 -8.01 -3.55 -7.02
C LEU A 20 -8.46 -4.59 -8.06
N LEU A 21 -7.57 -4.98 -8.99
CA LEU A 21 -7.86 -6.04 -9.95
C LEU A 21 -8.07 -7.41 -9.27
N ILE A 22 -7.29 -7.70 -8.23
CA ILE A 22 -7.45 -8.94 -7.45
C ILE A 22 -8.77 -8.91 -6.65
N CYS A 23 -9.14 -7.77 -6.06
CA CYS A 23 -10.40 -7.63 -5.34
C CYS A 23 -11.64 -7.85 -6.24
N LEU A 24 -11.53 -7.67 -7.56
CA LEU A 24 -12.61 -7.95 -8.52
C LEU A 24 -12.84 -9.46 -8.75
N THR A 25 -11.95 -10.34 -8.29
CA THR A 25 -12.06 -11.80 -8.49
C THR A 25 -12.97 -12.52 -7.49
N GLY A 26 -13.50 -11.81 -6.49
CA GLY A 26 -14.49 -12.33 -5.52
C GLY A 26 -14.03 -12.23 -4.06
N ASP A 27 -14.85 -12.74 -3.13
CA ASP A 27 -14.65 -12.64 -1.67
C ASP A 27 -13.33 -13.25 -1.18
N GLU A 28 -12.91 -14.38 -1.75
CA GLU A 28 -11.63 -15.01 -1.41
C GLU A 28 -10.43 -14.14 -1.85
N GLY A 29 -10.60 -13.41 -2.96
CA GLY A 29 -9.62 -12.48 -3.49
C GLY A 29 -9.40 -11.26 -2.58
N ILE A 30 -10.44 -10.80 -1.88
CA ILE A 30 -10.36 -9.64 -0.97
C ILE A 30 -9.52 -9.98 0.28
N LEU A 31 -9.76 -11.14 0.89
CA LEU A 31 -8.97 -11.61 2.03
C LEU A 31 -7.52 -11.86 1.64
N GLY A 32 -7.29 -12.52 0.49
CA GLY A 32 -5.95 -12.75 -0.05
C GLY A 32 -5.22 -11.45 -0.38
N ALA A 33 -5.92 -10.49 -0.98
CA ALA A 33 -5.42 -9.15 -1.29
C ALA A 33 -5.01 -8.40 -0.01
N GLY A 34 -5.83 -8.42 1.04
CA GLY A 34 -5.52 -7.74 2.31
C GLY A 34 -4.24 -8.26 2.97
N ILE A 35 -4.05 -9.58 2.99
CA ILE A 35 -2.85 -10.21 3.58
C ILE A 35 -1.60 -9.89 2.76
N LEU A 36 -1.69 -10.00 1.43
CA LEU A 36 -0.58 -9.65 0.53
C LEU A 36 -0.21 -8.17 0.63
N LEU A 37 -1.20 -7.28 0.77
CA LEU A 37 -0.99 -5.84 0.91
C LEU A 37 -0.24 -5.53 2.21
N LEU A 38 -0.64 -6.15 3.33
CA LEU A 38 0.05 -6.02 4.61
C LEU A 38 1.52 -6.46 4.52
N LEU A 39 1.78 -7.60 3.87
CA LEU A 39 3.13 -8.12 3.69
C LEU A 39 3.97 -7.20 2.78
N LEU A 40 3.39 -6.71 1.69
CA LEU A 40 4.05 -5.75 0.79
C LEU A 40 4.41 -4.45 1.52
N VAL A 41 3.48 -3.92 2.31
CA VAL A 41 3.69 -2.70 3.12
C VAL A 41 4.79 -2.91 4.15
N ALA A 42 4.83 -4.07 4.83
CA ALA A 42 5.90 -4.39 5.77
C ALA A 42 7.28 -4.44 5.09
N VAL A 43 7.36 -5.04 3.90
CA VAL A 43 8.60 -5.08 3.10
C VAL A 43 9.03 -3.68 2.66
N TYR A 44 8.11 -2.85 2.18
CA TYR A 44 8.38 -1.47 1.78
C TYR A 44 8.82 -0.61 2.96
N PHE A 45 8.23 -0.83 4.13
CA PHE A 45 8.58 -0.13 5.36
C PHE A 45 10.01 -0.49 5.81
N ILE A 46 10.34 -1.78 5.85
CA ILE A 46 11.70 -2.25 6.22
C ILE A 46 12.74 -1.77 5.20
N LEU A 47 12.50 -1.92 3.90
CA LEU A 47 13.40 -1.43 2.86
C LEU A 47 13.59 0.09 2.93
N GLY A 48 12.50 0.84 3.15
CA GLY A 48 12.54 2.28 3.34
C GLY A 48 13.40 2.69 4.54
N LEU A 49 13.28 1.97 5.67
CA LEU A 49 14.10 2.16 6.87
C LEU A 49 15.58 1.86 6.61
N VAL A 50 15.89 0.73 5.97
CA VAL A 50 17.26 0.34 5.63
C VAL A 50 17.91 1.37 4.70
N LEU A 51 17.20 1.86 3.69
CA LEU A 51 17.69 2.91 2.79
C LEU A 51 17.92 4.25 3.51
N LEU A 52 17.09 4.57 4.49
CA LEU A 52 17.24 5.79 5.29
C LEU A 52 18.47 5.71 6.21
N VAL A 53 18.74 4.54 6.80
CA VAL A 53 19.96 4.27 7.59
C VAL A 53 21.21 4.22 6.69
N ALA A 54 21.10 3.71 5.46
CA ALA A 54 22.17 3.68 4.47
C ALA A 54 22.47 5.04 3.81
N ASN A 55 21.99 6.14 4.39
CA ASN A 55 22.18 7.52 3.93
C ASN A 55 21.55 7.84 2.54
N ASN A 56 20.70 6.96 2.01
CA ASN A 56 19.90 7.18 0.81
C ASN A 56 18.55 7.82 1.18
N ALA A 57 18.63 9.01 1.77
CA ALA A 57 17.48 9.70 2.37
C ALA A 57 16.34 10.00 1.38
N HIS A 58 16.64 10.17 0.08
CA HIS A 58 15.59 10.41 -0.92
C HIS A 58 14.71 9.18 -1.14
N LEU A 59 15.31 8.04 -1.51
CA LEU A 59 14.56 6.80 -1.76
C LEU A 59 13.93 6.22 -0.49
N GLY A 60 14.62 6.30 0.65
CA GLY A 60 14.07 5.85 1.93
C GLY A 60 12.79 6.60 2.33
N LYS A 61 12.78 7.92 2.17
CA LYS A 61 11.58 8.75 2.42
C LYS A 61 10.45 8.43 1.43
N VAL A 62 10.78 8.23 0.16
CA VAL A 62 9.79 7.87 -0.88
C VAL A 62 9.10 6.54 -0.52
N LEU A 63 9.86 5.53 -0.12
CA LEU A 63 9.35 4.20 0.26
C LEU A 63 8.53 4.22 1.56
N LEU A 64 8.97 4.99 2.56
CA LEU A 64 8.23 5.15 3.82
C LEU A 64 6.91 5.91 3.63
N LEU A 65 6.92 6.97 2.81
CA LEU A 65 5.71 7.71 2.47
C LEU A 65 4.75 6.84 1.66
N SER A 66 5.25 6.08 0.69
CA SER A 66 4.41 5.19 -0.11
C SER A 66 3.81 4.07 0.73
N SER A 67 4.58 3.44 1.63
CA SER A 67 4.07 2.41 2.53
C SER A 67 2.95 2.95 3.43
N GLY A 68 3.12 4.17 3.99
CA GLY A 68 2.10 4.80 4.82
C GLY A 68 0.80 5.10 4.07
N ILE A 69 0.89 5.60 2.83
CA ILE A 69 -0.28 5.87 1.99
C ILE A 69 -1.00 4.56 1.64
N ILE A 70 -0.26 3.51 1.24
CA ILE A 70 -0.85 2.21 0.91
C ILE A 70 -1.57 1.63 2.14
N LEU A 71 -0.98 1.74 3.33
CA LEU A 71 -1.56 1.27 4.58
C LEU A 71 -2.85 2.03 4.93
N LEU A 72 -2.84 3.36 4.81
CA LEU A 72 -4.02 4.21 5.02
C LEU A 72 -5.16 3.89 4.06
N VAL A 73 -4.85 3.78 2.76
CA VAL A 73 -5.85 3.47 1.73
C VAL A 73 -6.36 2.04 1.90
N GLY A 74 -5.48 1.08 2.17
CA GLY A 74 -5.83 -0.32 2.41
C GLY A 74 -6.78 -0.47 3.59
N LEU A 75 -6.43 0.08 4.76
CA LEU A 75 -7.28 0.06 5.95
C LEU A 75 -8.63 0.75 5.71
N SER A 76 -8.65 1.88 5.00
CA SER A 76 -9.91 2.56 4.66
C SER A 76 -10.80 1.69 3.77
N THR A 77 -10.21 0.99 2.80
CA THR A 77 -10.94 0.12 1.87
C THR A 77 -11.50 -1.11 2.58
N CYS A 78 -10.68 -1.77 3.41
CA CYS A 78 -11.11 -2.90 4.24
C CYS A 78 -12.20 -2.48 5.24
N GLY A 79 -12.05 -1.31 5.89
CA GLY A 79 -13.03 -0.77 6.82
C GLY A 79 -14.38 -0.48 6.15
N MET A 80 -14.39 0.10 4.94
CA MET A 80 -15.62 0.30 4.16
C MET A 80 -16.30 -1.02 3.80
N MET A 81 -15.54 -2.04 3.40
CA MET A 81 -16.09 -3.37 3.11
C MET A 81 -16.71 -4.03 4.36
N MET A 82 -16.03 -4.00 5.51
CA MET A 82 -16.58 -4.57 6.75
C MET A 82 -17.83 -3.84 7.24
N ASN A 83 -17.93 -2.53 6.99
CA ASN A 83 -19.13 -1.77 7.30
C ASN A 83 -20.28 -2.12 6.34
N GLY A 84 -19.98 -2.38 5.06
CA GLY A 84 -20.95 -2.88 4.09
C GLY A 84 -21.53 -4.26 4.45
N MET A 85 -20.74 -5.13 5.08
CA MET A 85 -21.22 -6.44 5.54
C MET A 85 -22.09 -6.38 6.81
N ASN A 86 -22.04 -5.29 7.59
CA ASN A 86 -22.90 -5.12 8.78
C ASN A 86 -24.36 -4.71 8.45
N PHE A 87 -24.68 -4.50 7.17
CA PHE A 87 -26.04 -4.14 6.70
C PHE A 87 -26.86 -5.34 6.21
N HIS A 88 -26.52 -6.57 6.60
CA HIS A 88 -27.32 -7.78 6.39
C HIS A 88 -27.67 -8.46 7.72
#